data_AF-E4NHT0-F1
#
_entry.id   AF-E4NHT0-F1
#
_cell.length_a   1.000
_cell.length_b   1.000
_cell.length_c   1.000
_cell.angle_alpha   90.00
_cell.angle_beta   90.00
_cell.angle_gamma   90.00
#
_symmetry.space_group_name_H-M   'P 1'
#
loop_
_entity.id
_entity.type
_entity.pdbx_description
1 polymer ?
#
loop_
_entity_poly.entity_id
_entity_poly.type
_entity_poly.pdbx_seq_one_letter_code
_entity_poly.pdbx_strand_id
1 'polypeptide(L)'
;MQQPAEGSADGTTTVLQPGFLATLFQELGADEDEEEYAGEPADPRAEPPTVPPAAPPVIPPQPGPATAPAGAAAREADEAREADDADDPVAVHGRAAALTHHRTLAVQADHQRLADLLRRAAQPVSAMDFESQLRDYQPKPFPDDAGPDAEPEPDWADFAPPEPAGAEPDQPRSRRLLDSGYQRELAQARLLHQRALREWRTKQAERADSGAVAARRAHEEAEQARARAVQEYNDSLEECRRAYRQAEPAAVESLLERALAAAEGATRDLPAPCRAVFRALTRTAVLDLDLPPLDTVPALDGYRLTAADQVEPVPRPAADVRADYLRLAARLALRALQAADAVDTDEVLAGVVLNGWLREPGQPPRCLLSVDADRDALARTRLVPDAGHLGDEGADGGVYAEAEHDESLLRLRALAAAITPDPYADETVQPWGTASSAVPALGELAPGEFARLVRAVLTAGGLRDWSVRLRGPAGLVATAEGDPGSGLPGRWVVWASRTAAPVTAEEIATLAEAVREEGADRGLRMTCGRFTDEALDLGGDDRYQRIHLMDGPGLRELAATHLALPLTL
;
A
#
# COMPACT_ATOMS: atom_id res chain seq x y z
N MET A 1 -36.22 55.81 64.85
CA MET A 1 -35.41 55.26 65.96
C MET A 1 -35.45 53.75 65.79
N GLN A 2 -34.48 53.18 65.10
CA GLN A 2 -33.19 52.67 65.62
C GLN A 2 -33.33 51.31 66.36
N GLN A 3 -32.91 50.24 65.65
CA GLN A 3 -32.22 48.99 66.09
C GLN A 3 -32.93 48.00 67.05
N PRO A 4 -32.43 46.73 67.20
CA PRO A 4 -31.85 45.76 66.24
C PRO A 4 -32.27 44.27 66.52
N ALA A 5 -31.85 43.29 65.70
CA ALA A 5 -31.22 42.00 66.09
C ALA A 5 -31.12 40.96 64.94
N GLU A 6 -29.86 40.59 64.63
CA GLU A 6 -29.26 39.29 64.25
C GLU A 6 -29.94 38.28 63.28
N GLY A 7 -29.13 37.81 62.32
CA GLY A 7 -29.33 36.58 61.56
C GLY A 7 -28.13 36.30 60.63
N SER A 8 -27.22 35.45 61.10
CA SER A 8 -26.07 34.92 60.37
C SER A 8 -26.50 34.14 59.12
N ALA A 9 -25.78 34.32 58.01
CA ALA A 9 -25.83 33.43 56.86
C ALA A 9 -24.38 33.15 56.41
N ASP A 10 -23.87 31.98 56.78
CA ASP A 10 -22.64 31.41 56.27
C ASP A 10 -22.79 31.16 54.76
N GLY A 11 -22.03 31.89 53.96
CA GLY A 11 -21.84 31.62 52.54
C GLY A 11 -20.71 30.62 52.38
N THR A 12 -21.03 29.35 52.19
CA THR A 12 -20.07 28.32 51.80
C THR A 12 -19.75 28.46 50.30
N THR A 13 -18.51 28.88 50.04
CA THR A 13 -17.83 28.81 48.74
C THR A 13 -17.70 27.36 48.28
N THR A 14 -18.31 27.02 47.15
CA THR A 14 -18.06 25.74 46.46
C THR A 14 -16.83 25.90 45.56
N VAL A 15 -15.66 25.61 46.12
CA VAL A 15 -14.47 25.27 45.33
C VAL A 15 -14.72 23.87 44.76
N LEU A 16 -14.91 23.76 43.45
CA LEU A 16 -15.05 22.48 42.78
C LEU A 16 -13.68 21.81 42.75
N GLN A 17 -13.55 20.69 43.48
CA GLN A 17 -12.35 19.89 43.48
C GLN A 17 -12.10 19.25 42.09
N PRO A 18 -10.82 19.00 41.74
CA PRO A 18 -10.47 18.23 40.54
C PRO A 18 -11.06 16.83 40.69
N GLY A 19 -12.12 16.56 39.93
CA GLY A 19 -12.92 15.34 40.07
C GLY A 19 -14.42 15.55 39.90
N PHE A 20 -14.96 16.78 39.99
CA PHE A 20 -16.41 16.99 39.91
C PHE A 20 -17.07 16.43 38.63
N LEU A 21 -16.39 16.51 37.47
CA LEU A 21 -16.89 15.90 36.23
C LEU A 21 -16.68 14.39 36.21
N ALA A 22 -15.58 13.87 36.79
CA ALA A 22 -15.35 12.43 36.96
C ALA A 22 -16.43 11.79 37.85
N THR A 23 -16.85 12.48 38.92
CA THR A 23 -17.88 12.00 39.86
C THR A 23 -19.29 12.05 39.25
N LEU A 24 -19.57 13.04 38.38
CA LEU A 24 -20.84 13.14 37.64
C LEU A 24 -21.00 12.00 36.61
N PHE A 25 -19.89 11.41 36.13
CA PHE A 25 -19.91 10.28 35.19
C PHE A 25 -19.73 8.91 35.87
N GLN A 26 -19.12 8.84 37.05
CA GLN A 26 -18.99 7.60 37.83
C GLN A 26 -20.32 7.07 38.39
N GLU A 27 -21.30 7.94 38.69
CA GLU A 27 -22.64 7.53 39.17
C GLU A 27 -23.50 6.80 38.11
N LEU A 28 -23.04 6.73 36.85
CA LEU A 28 -23.76 6.10 35.73
C LEU A 28 -23.23 4.73 35.32
N GLY A 29 -22.18 4.20 35.96
CA GLY A 29 -21.38 3.10 35.40
C GLY A 29 -21.00 1.96 36.34
N ALA A 30 -21.82 1.62 37.34
CA ALA A 30 -21.57 0.44 38.18
C ALA A 30 -22.82 -0.44 38.29
N ASP A 31 -22.77 -1.61 37.63
CA ASP A 31 -23.17 -2.91 38.17
C ASP A 31 -22.58 -4.04 37.30
N GLU A 32 -21.71 -4.86 37.94
CA GLU A 32 -21.43 -6.30 37.73
C GLU A 32 -20.69 -6.74 36.43
N ASP A 33 -19.67 -7.62 36.41
CA ASP A 33 -18.95 -8.42 37.42
C ASP A 33 -17.58 -8.84 36.84
N GLU A 34 -16.54 -8.82 37.68
CA GLU A 34 -15.20 -9.38 37.40
C GLU A 34 -15.17 -10.87 37.76
N GLU A 35 -14.74 -11.72 36.82
CA GLU A 35 -14.21 -13.05 37.15
C GLU A 35 -12.74 -13.19 36.73
N GLU A 36 -11.99 -13.59 37.74
CA GLU A 36 -10.56 -13.73 37.92
C GLU A 36 -10.03 -15.01 37.25
N TYR A 37 -8.92 -14.95 36.51
CA TYR A 37 -8.14 -16.15 36.20
C TYR A 37 -6.62 -15.86 36.22
N ALA A 38 -6.00 -16.32 37.29
CA ALA A 38 -4.55 -16.36 37.48
C ALA A 38 -3.94 -17.58 36.76
N GLY A 39 -2.78 -17.39 36.13
CA GLY A 39 -1.96 -18.47 35.56
C GLY A 39 -0.47 -18.11 35.61
N GLU A 40 0.26 -18.83 36.46
CA GLU A 40 1.71 -18.73 36.72
C GLU A 40 2.61 -19.23 35.56
N PRO A 41 3.93 -18.91 35.59
CA PRO A 41 4.83 -18.96 34.44
C PRO A 41 5.58 -20.30 34.25
N ALA A 42 5.98 -20.61 33.01
CA ALA A 42 6.79 -21.77 32.67
C ALA A 42 8.25 -21.40 32.27
N ASP A 43 9.18 -22.20 32.79
CA ASP A 43 10.65 -22.14 32.79
C ASP A 43 11.29 -22.31 31.37
N PRO A 44 12.50 -21.75 31.09
CA PRO A 44 13.09 -21.66 29.76
C PRO A 44 14.18 -22.70 29.55
N ARG A 45 13.96 -23.69 28.68
CA ARG A 45 15.05 -24.52 28.11
C ARG A 45 14.67 -25.03 26.71
N ALA A 46 15.27 -24.43 25.67
CA ALA A 46 15.41 -25.05 24.37
C ALA A 46 16.73 -24.59 23.73
N GLU A 47 17.63 -25.54 23.53
CA GLU A 47 18.94 -25.40 22.89
C GLU A 47 18.80 -25.08 21.39
N PRO A 48 19.75 -24.35 20.80
CA PRO A 48 19.70 -23.94 19.40
C PRO A 48 20.12 -25.08 18.44
N PRO A 49 19.55 -25.14 17.22
CA PRO A 49 19.93 -26.14 16.23
C PRO A 49 21.31 -25.87 15.62
N THR A 50 22.03 -26.97 15.47
CA THR A 50 23.37 -27.16 14.92
C THR A 50 23.51 -26.72 13.47
N VAL A 51 24.53 -25.90 13.20
CA VAL A 51 25.00 -25.48 11.88
C VAL A 51 25.85 -26.60 11.26
N PRO A 52 25.59 -27.05 10.01
CA PRO A 52 26.45 -28.02 9.33
C PRO A 52 27.77 -27.39 8.84
N PRO A 53 28.89 -28.14 8.83
CA PRO A 53 30.21 -27.58 8.60
C PRO A 53 30.46 -27.15 7.15
N ALA A 54 31.16 -26.04 7.03
CA ALA A 54 31.63 -25.42 5.80
C ALA A 54 32.52 -26.37 4.97
N ALA A 55 32.28 -26.37 3.66
CA ALA A 55 33.13 -27.00 2.67
C ALA A 55 34.53 -26.33 2.63
N PRO A 56 35.61 -27.10 2.41
CA PRO A 56 36.96 -26.55 2.38
C PRO A 56 37.20 -25.67 1.14
N PRO A 57 38.10 -24.69 1.22
CA PRO A 57 38.36 -23.74 0.15
C PRO A 57 39.00 -24.44 -1.06
N VAL A 58 38.37 -24.25 -2.22
CA VAL A 58 38.91 -24.63 -3.53
C VAL A 58 40.10 -23.72 -3.83
N ILE A 59 41.30 -24.29 -3.74
CA ILE A 59 42.55 -23.67 -4.18
C ILE A 59 42.48 -23.49 -5.70
N PRO A 60 42.68 -22.28 -6.25
CA PRO A 60 42.73 -22.09 -7.69
C PRO A 60 43.95 -22.83 -8.26
N PRO A 61 43.82 -23.57 -9.37
CA PRO A 61 44.95 -24.27 -9.96
C PRO A 61 46.00 -23.27 -10.46
N GLN A 62 47.24 -23.48 -10.01
CA GLN A 62 48.44 -22.86 -10.56
C GLN A 62 48.53 -23.12 -12.07
N PRO A 63 48.88 -22.12 -12.90
CA PRO A 63 49.04 -22.31 -14.33
C PRO A 63 50.26 -23.17 -14.61
N GLY A 64 50.03 -24.36 -15.20
CA GLY A 64 51.09 -25.16 -15.82
C GLY A 64 51.68 -24.46 -17.05
N PRO A 65 52.93 -24.77 -17.43
CA PRO A 65 53.64 -24.05 -18.49
C PRO A 65 52.93 -24.22 -19.84
N ALA A 66 52.60 -23.08 -20.44
CA ALA A 66 51.97 -22.98 -21.73
C ALA A 66 52.83 -23.64 -22.82
N THR A 67 52.26 -24.65 -23.49
CA THR A 67 52.70 -25.08 -24.82
C THR A 67 52.19 -24.05 -25.81
N ALA A 68 53.10 -23.36 -26.50
CA ALA A 68 52.80 -22.36 -27.51
C ALA A 68 52.09 -23.00 -28.73
N PRO A 69 50.93 -22.47 -29.17
CA PRO A 69 50.55 -22.54 -30.57
C PRO A 69 50.84 -21.19 -31.24
N ALA A 70 51.11 -21.26 -32.53
CA ALA A 70 51.55 -20.16 -33.38
C ALA A 70 50.51 -19.03 -33.54
N GLY A 71 50.39 -18.17 -32.53
CA GLY A 71 49.58 -16.95 -32.53
C GLY A 71 50.30 -15.70 -32.00
N ALA A 72 51.55 -15.84 -31.56
CA ALA A 72 52.33 -14.73 -30.98
C ALA A 72 52.61 -13.62 -31.99
N ALA A 73 52.93 -13.96 -33.25
CA ALA A 73 53.23 -12.95 -34.28
C ALA A 73 52.00 -12.13 -34.75
N ALA A 74 50.77 -12.64 -34.56
CA ALA A 74 49.55 -11.89 -34.86
C ALA A 74 49.15 -10.99 -33.69
N ARG A 75 49.35 -11.43 -32.45
CA ARG A 75 49.13 -10.61 -31.25
C ARG A 75 50.20 -9.54 -31.08
N GLU A 76 51.48 -9.83 -31.36
CA GLU A 76 52.55 -8.81 -31.36
C GLU A 76 52.37 -7.79 -32.50
N ALA A 77 51.75 -8.15 -33.62
CA ALA A 77 51.44 -7.22 -34.70
C ALA A 77 50.18 -6.38 -34.45
N ASP A 78 49.18 -6.92 -33.73
CA ASP A 78 48.04 -6.14 -33.22
C ASP A 78 48.45 -5.23 -32.06
N GLU A 79 49.27 -5.72 -31.12
CA GLU A 79 49.81 -4.93 -30.01
C GLU A 79 50.81 -3.85 -30.48
N ALA A 80 51.61 -4.12 -31.52
CA ALA A 80 52.48 -3.11 -32.13
C ALA A 80 51.72 -2.10 -32.99
N ARG A 81 50.58 -2.47 -33.61
CA ARG A 81 49.68 -1.52 -34.30
C ARG A 81 48.87 -0.69 -33.33
N GLU A 82 48.38 -1.28 -32.23
CA GLU A 82 47.75 -0.55 -31.13
C GLU A 82 48.75 0.39 -30.42
N ALA A 83 50.03 0.03 -30.35
CA ALA A 83 51.09 0.90 -29.81
C ALA A 83 51.46 2.06 -30.74
N ASP A 84 51.49 1.86 -32.06
CA ASP A 84 51.72 2.94 -33.05
C ASP A 84 50.50 3.89 -33.16
N ASP A 85 49.28 3.37 -33.01
CA ASP A 85 48.03 4.16 -32.89
C ASP A 85 47.86 4.82 -31.51
N ALA A 86 48.63 4.42 -30.48
CA ALA A 86 48.60 5.02 -29.14
C ALA A 86 49.35 6.36 -29.08
N ASP A 87 50.35 6.56 -29.94
CA ASP A 87 51.18 7.77 -30.00
C ASP A 87 50.71 8.80 -31.06
N ASP A 88 49.70 8.49 -31.88
CA ASP A 88 49.07 9.48 -32.78
C ASP A 88 48.12 10.41 -31.99
N PRO A 89 48.42 11.72 -31.87
CA PRO A 89 47.58 12.66 -31.14
C PRO A 89 46.15 12.76 -31.69
N VAL A 90 45.94 12.49 -32.99
CA VAL A 90 44.60 12.48 -33.60
C VAL A 90 43.80 11.26 -33.16
N ALA A 91 44.45 10.09 -33.08
CA ALA A 91 43.82 8.87 -32.59
C ALA A 91 43.52 8.95 -31.08
N VAL A 92 44.41 9.55 -30.29
CA VAL A 92 44.19 9.82 -28.85
C VAL A 92 43.00 10.76 -28.64
N HIS A 93 42.95 11.88 -29.37
CA HIS A 93 41.82 12.81 -29.33
C HIS A 93 40.51 12.14 -29.77
N GLY A 94 40.53 11.36 -30.86
CA GLY A 94 39.37 10.62 -31.35
C GLY A 94 38.81 9.62 -30.34
N ARG A 95 39.69 8.88 -29.64
CA ARG A 95 39.29 7.96 -28.55
C ARG A 95 38.70 8.73 -27.36
N ALA A 96 39.30 9.85 -26.96
CA ALA A 96 38.81 10.68 -25.87
C ALA A 96 37.45 11.33 -26.18
N ALA A 97 37.24 11.77 -27.43
CA ALA A 97 35.97 12.29 -27.92
C ALA A 97 34.89 11.19 -27.95
N ALA A 98 35.20 10.00 -28.45
CA ALA A 98 34.28 8.86 -28.46
C ALA A 98 33.88 8.44 -27.03
N LEU A 99 34.83 8.40 -26.09
CA LEU A 99 34.56 8.11 -24.68
C LEU A 99 33.67 9.18 -24.04
N THR A 100 33.94 10.46 -24.31
CA THR A 100 33.12 11.59 -23.83
C THR A 100 31.69 11.50 -24.36
N HIS A 101 31.53 11.20 -25.65
CA HIS A 101 30.21 11.02 -26.27
C HIS A 101 29.45 9.84 -25.64
N HIS A 102 30.09 8.67 -25.50
CA HIS A 102 29.47 7.51 -24.87
C HIS A 102 29.04 7.78 -23.42
N ARG A 103 29.89 8.44 -22.63
CA ARG A 103 29.54 8.80 -21.24
C ARG A 103 28.40 9.82 -21.18
N THR A 104 28.37 10.78 -22.11
CA THR A 104 27.27 11.74 -22.20
C THR A 104 25.96 11.07 -22.59
N LEU A 105 25.99 10.09 -23.51
CA LEU A 105 24.81 9.30 -23.87
C LEU A 105 24.27 8.49 -22.69
N ALA A 106 25.14 7.96 -21.83
CA ALA A 106 24.71 7.26 -20.61
C ALA A 106 23.96 8.21 -19.65
N VAL A 107 24.49 9.41 -19.41
CA VAL A 107 23.82 10.43 -18.57
C VAL A 107 22.47 10.86 -19.18
N GLN A 108 22.40 11.00 -20.50
CA GLN A 108 21.14 11.32 -21.18
C GLN A 108 20.10 10.18 -21.05
N ALA A 109 20.53 8.92 -21.09
CA ALA A 109 19.65 7.79 -20.86
C ALA A 109 19.12 7.76 -19.42
N ASP A 110 19.94 8.14 -18.43
CA ASP A 110 19.50 8.26 -17.04
C ASP A 110 18.48 9.38 -16.85
N HIS A 111 18.66 10.52 -17.51
CA HIS A 111 17.65 11.60 -17.53
C HIS A 111 16.33 11.15 -18.14
N GLN A 112 16.36 10.43 -19.27
CA GLN A 112 15.16 9.89 -19.90
C GLN A 112 14.43 8.91 -18.97
N ARG A 113 15.19 8.03 -18.28
CA ARG A 113 14.65 7.11 -17.28
C ARG A 113 13.97 7.85 -16.14
N LEU A 114 14.59 8.90 -15.59
CA LEU A 114 13.97 9.73 -14.55
C LEU A 114 12.69 10.40 -15.04
N ALA A 115 12.70 10.97 -16.24
CA ALA A 115 11.52 11.61 -16.82
C ALA A 115 10.37 10.62 -17.02
N ASP A 116 10.64 9.41 -17.49
CA ASP A 116 9.65 8.35 -17.63
C ASP A 116 9.13 7.85 -16.27
N LEU A 117 10.00 7.75 -15.26
CA LEU A 117 9.60 7.44 -13.88
C LEU A 117 8.66 8.51 -13.32
N LEU A 118 9.02 9.79 -13.46
CA LEU A 118 8.20 10.90 -13.06
C LEU A 118 6.83 10.85 -13.75
N ARG A 119 6.79 10.59 -15.07
CA ARG A 119 5.54 10.48 -15.84
C ARG A 119 4.66 9.32 -15.34
N ARG A 120 5.25 8.13 -15.11
CA ARG A 120 4.52 6.97 -14.56
C ARG A 120 4.01 7.21 -13.14
N ALA A 121 4.81 7.85 -12.29
CA ALA A 121 4.43 8.19 -10.92
C ALA A 121 3.26 9.18 -10.86
N ALA A 122 3.09 10.03 -11.88
CA ALA A 122 1.98 10.98 -11.99
C ALA A 122 0.67 10.37 -12.52
N GLN A 123 0.67 9.11 -12.99
CA GLN A 123 -0.55 8.47 -13.46
C GLN A 123 -1.50 8.18 -12.29
N PRO A 124 -2.82 8.31 -12.48
CA PRO A 124 -3.79 7.99 -11.44
C PRO A 124 -3.67 6.53 -11.00
N VAL A 125 -3.91 6.28 -9.72
CA VAL A 125 -3.98 4.91 -9.18
C VAL A 125 -5.30 4.29 -9.62
N SER A 126 -5.25 3.03 -10.08
CA SER A 126 -6.47 2.28 -10.35
C SER A 126 -7.22 2.06 -9.05
N ALA A 127 -8.51 2.42 -9.01
CA ALA A 127 -9.35 2.09 -7.88
C ALA A 127 -9.37 0.56 -7.71
N MET A 128 -8.95 0.09 -6.54
CA MET A 128 -9.01 -1.32 -6.16
C MET A 128 -10.10 -1.45 -5.09
N ASP A 129 -11.34 -1.23 -5.49
CA ASP A 129 -12.50 -1.38 -4.62
C ASP A 129 -12.91 -2.85 -4.47
N PHE A 130 -13.78 -3.13 -3.48
CA PHE A 130 -14.32 -4.48 -3.30
C PHE A 130 -15.17 -4.93 -4.49
N GLU A 131 -15.83 -4.00 -5.20
CA GLU A 131 -16.69 -4.33 -6.34
C GLU A 131 -15.90 -4.75 -7.58
N SER A 132 -14.78 -4.09 -7.90
CA SER A 132 -13.89 -4.50 -9.01
C SER A 132 -13.19 -5.83 -8.78
N GLN A 133 -13.13 -6.31 -7.54
CA GLN A 133 -12.53 -7.59 -7.19
C GLN A 133 -13.50 -8.78 -7.30
N LEU A 134 -14.81 -8.53 -7.41
CA LEU A 134 -15.79 -9.62 -7.58
C LEU A 134 -15.53 -10.39 -8.87
N ARG A 135 -15.53 -11.72 -8.76
CA ARG A 135 -15.31 -12.61 -9.91
C ARG A 135 -16.63 -13.18 -10.40
N ASP A 136 -16.90 -12.96 -11.68
CA ASP A 136 -17.98 -13.63 -12.39
C ASP A 136 -17.46 -14.88 -13.11
N TYR A 137 -18.17 -16.00 -12.94
CA TYR A 137 -17.85 -17.25 -13.64
C TYR A 137 -18.99 -17.66 -14.58
N GLN A 138 -18.66 -17.85 -15.85
CA GLN A 138 -19.54 -18.47 -16.84
C GLN A 138 -18.97 -19.81 -17.30
N PRO A 139 -19.72 -20.93 -17.15
CA PRO A 139 -19.24 -22.25 -17.54
C PRO A 139 -18.93 -22.34 -19.03
N LYS A 140 -17.81 -23.00 -19.38
CA LYS A 140 -17.43 -23.26 -20.77
C LYS A 140 -18.21 -24.45 -21.34
N PRO A 141 -18.73 -24.38 -22.57
CA PRO A 141 -19.37 -25.52 -23.21
C PRO A 141 -18.36 -26.64 -23.49
N PHE A 142 -18.81 -27.90 -23.40
CA PHE A 142 -17.99 -29.06 -23.71
C PHE A 142 -17.69 -29.12 -25.23
N PRO A 143 -16.41 -29.25 -25.65
CA PRO A 143 -16.07 -29.39 -27.06
C PRO A 143 -16.48 -30.77 -27.60
N ASP A 144 -17.16 -30.82 -28.75
CA ASP A 144 -17.71 -32.05 -29.33
C ASP A 144 -16.66 -33.00 -29.96
N ASP A 145 -15.41 -32.55 -30.13
CA ASP A 145 -14.37 -33.29 -30.87
C ASP A 145 -13.26 -33.83 -29.97
N ALA A 146 -13.47 -35.03 -29.43
CA ALA A 146 -12.40 -35.87 -28.90
C ALA A 146 -12.68 -37.34 -29.23
N GLY A 147 -12.39 -37.72 -30.47
CA GLY A 147 -12.42 -39.12 -30.89
C GLY A 147 -11.23 -39.88 -30.30
N PRO A 148 -11.43 -40.99 -29.57
CA PRO A 148 -10.33 -41.77 -29.02
C PRO A 148 -9.54 -42.49 -30.12
N ASP A 149 -8.25 -42.69 -29.89
CA ASP A 149 -7.38 -43.56 -30.70
C ASP A 149 -8.00 -44.97 -30.82
N ALA A 150 -8.43 -45.33 -32.03
CA ALA A 150 -9.15 -46.57 -32.28
C ALA A 150 -8.21 -47.77 -32.42
N GLU A 151 -8.50 -48.87 -31.72
CA GLU A 151 -7.93 -50.19 -32.06
C GLU A 151 -8.24 -50.55 -33.53
N PRO A 152 -7.27 -51.07 -34.29
CA PRO A 152 -7.45 -51.39 -35.71
C PRO A 152 -8.60 -52.39 -35.93
N GLU A 153 -9.33 -52.22 -37.04
CA GLU A 153 -10.43 -53.11 -37.45
C GLU A 153 -9.90 -54.53 -37.74
N PRO A 154 -10.63 -55.61 -37.37
CA PRO A 154 -10.21 -56.98 -37.68
C PRO A 154 -10.12 -57.19 -39.20
N ASP A 155 -8.96 -57.62 -39.70
CA ASP A 155 -8.78 -57.89 -41.13
C ASP A 155 -9.25 -59.31 -41.48
N TRP A 156 -9.86 -59.48 -42.66
CA TRP A 156 -10.29 -60.77 -43.20
C TRP A 156 -9.10 -61.73 -43.41
N ALA A 157 -7.91 -61.18 -43.68
CA ALA A 157 -6.70 -61.95 -43.91
C ALA A 157 -6.36 -62.91 -42.76
N ASP A 158 -6.66 -62.52 -41.50
CA ASP A 158 -6.39 -63.32 -40.30
C ASP A 158 -7.36 -64.49 -40.10
N PHE A 159 -8.51 -64.46 -40.79
CA PHE A 159 -9.56 -65.48 -40.69
C PHE A 159 -9.68 -66.33 -41.95
N ALA A 160 -9.04 -65.94 -43.05
CA ALA A 160 -9.11 -66.66 -44.31
C ALA A 160 -8.49 -68.07 -44.16
N PRO A 161 -9.22 -69.15 -44.52
CA PRO A 161 -8.63 -70.48 -44.53
C PRO A 161 -7.46 -70.50 -45.53
N PRO A 162 -6.35 -71.18 -45.21
CA PRO A 162 -5.16 -71.19 -46.04
C PRO A 162 -5.55 -71.56 -47.47
N GLU A 163 -5.14 -70.73 -48.43
CA GLU A 163 -5.42 -71.01 -49.83
C GLU A 163 -4.92 -72.42 -50.15
N PRO A 164 -5.74 -73.25 -50.80
CA PRO A 164 -5.35 -74.62 -51.09
C PRO A 164 -4.05 -74.56 -51.91
N ALA A 165 -2.96 -75.10 -51.32
CA ALA A 165 -1.68 -75.17 -51.99
C ALA A 165 -1.92 -75.81 -53.37
N GLY A 166 -1.57 -75.06 -54.43
CA GLY A 166 -1.72 -75.54 -55.79
C GLY A 166 -0.87 -76.79 -55.98
N ALA A 167 -1.50 -77.96 -55.86
CA ALA A 167 -0.97 -79.19 -56.40
C ALA A 167 -1.12 -79.11 -57.93
N GLU A 168 0.04 -79.05 -58.61
CA GLU A 168 0.29 -79.16 -60.05
C GLU A 168 -0.48 -78.21 -61.02
N PRO A 169 0.23 -77.58 -61.98
CA PRO A 169 -0.33 -76.50 -62.82
C PRO A 169 -1.41 -76.90 -63.84
N ASP A 170 -1.90 -78.15 -63.82
CA ASP A 170 -2.82 -78.68 -64.85
C ASP A 170 -4.19 -79.14 -64.33
N GLN A 171 -4.53 -78.83 -63.07
CA GLN A 171 -5.92 -78.90 -62.61
C GLN A 171 -6.44 -77.49 -62.34
N PRO A 172 -7.60 -77.08 -62.90
CA PRO A 172 -8.14 -75.77 -62.62
C PRO A 172 -8.48 -75.69 -61.12
N ARG A 173 -7.94 -74.66 -60.46
CA ARG A 173 -8.17 -74.29 -59.04
C ARG A 173 -9.65 -74.37 -58.61
N SER A 174 -10.57 -74.29 -59.57
CA SER A 174 -12.02 -74.37 -59.42
C SER A 174 -12.55 -75.68 -58.84
N ARG A 175 -11.84 -76.81 -58.94
CA ARG A 175 -12.42 -78.12 -58.55
C ARG A 175 -12.51 -78.35 -57.03
N ARG A 176 -11.67 -77.70 -56.22
CA ARG A 176 -11.76 -77.74 -54.74
C ARG A 176 -12.34 -76.49 -54.08
N LEU A 177 -12.51 -75.39 -54.82
CA LEU A 177 -13.43 -74.30 -54.43
C LEU A 177 -14.89 -74.78 -54.36
N LEU A 178 -15.18 -75.90 -55.04
CA LEU A 178 -16.46 -76.64 -55.02
C LEU A 178 -16.46 -77.81 -54.03
N ASP A 179 -15.37 -78.05 -53.29
CA ASP A 179 -15.30 -79.11 -52.28
C ASP A 179 -16.11 -78.69 -51.05
N SER A 180 -17.03 -79.57 -50.63
CA SER A 180 -17.89 -79.34 -49.48
C SER A 180 -17.12 -79.10 -48.18
N GLY A 181 -15.89 -79.63 -48.05
CA GLY A 181 -15.01 -79.41 -46.89
C GLY A 181 -14.46 -77.98 -46.84
N TYR A 182 -13.82 -77.53 -47.92
CA TYR A 182 -13.28 -76.17 -48.04
C TYR A 182 -14.40 -75.11 -47.99
N GLN A 183 -15.57 -75.38 -48.58
CA GLN A 183 -16.72 -74.49 -48.46
C GLN A 183 -17.25 -74.39 -47.02
N ARG A 184 -17.18 -75.46 -46.22
CA ARG A 184 -17.53 -75.43 -44.78
C ARG A 184 -16.52 -74.63 -43.98
N GLU A 185 -15.23 -74.80 -44.23
CA GLU A 185 -14.17 -74.02 -43.59
C GLU A 185 -14.25 -72.53 -43.94
N LEU A 186 -14.51 -72.20 -45.22
CA LEU A 186 -14.75 -70.84 -45.68
C LEU A 186 -16.02 -70.23 -45.03
N ALA A 187 -17.08 -71.01 -44.90
CA ALA A 187 -18.30 -70.57 -44.21
C ALA A 187 -18.04 -70.35 -42.71
N GLN A 188 -17.26 -71.22 -42.06
CA GLN A 188 -16.87 -71.09 -40.66
C GLN A 188 -15.97 -69.87 -40.42
N ALA A 189 -14.96 -69.66 -41.28
CA ALA A 189 -14.10 -68.49 -41.28
C ALA A 189 -14.88 -67.18 -41.44
N ARG A 190 -15.85 -67.13 -42.38
CA ARG A 190 -16.76 -65.99 -42.54
C ARG A 190 -17.59 -65.73 -41.28
N LEU A 191 -18.09 -66.78 -40.63
CA LEU A 191 -18.83 -66.64 -39.39
C LEU A 191 -17.94 -66.12 -38.24
N LEU A 192 -16.70 -66.57 -38.14
CA LEU A 192 -15.73 -66.09 -37.14
C LEU A 192 -15.36 -64.63 -37.37
N HIS A 193 -15.04 -64.24 -38.61
CA HIS A 193 -14.78 -62.85 -38.97
C HIS A 193 -15.99 -61.94 -38.71
N GLN A 194 -17.21 -62.39 -39.07
CA GLN A 194 -18.43 -61.63 -38.77
C GLN A 194 -18.68 -61.48 -37.27
N ARG A 195 -18.33 -62.49 -36.45
CA ARG A 195 -18.42 -62.38 -34.98
C ARG A 195 -17.37 -61.41 -34.44
N ALA A 196 -16.12 -61.53 -34.86
CA ALA A 196 -15.03 -60.64 -34.46
C ALA A 196 -15.33 -59.17 -34.84
N LEU A 197 -15.87 -58.94 -36.03
CA LEU A 197 -16.27 -57.61 -36.49
C LEU A 197 -17.44 -57.04 -35.67
N ARG A 198 -18.42 -57.88 -35.28
CA ARG A 198 -19.51 -57.48 -34.39
C ARG A 198 -18.99 -57.14 -32.99
N GLU A 199 -18.12 -57.98 -32.43
CA GLU A 199 -17.51 -57.77 -31.11
C GLU A 199 -16.61 -56.53 -31.08
N TRP A 200 -15.86 -56.27 -32.16
CA TRP A 200 -15.09 -55.04 -32.30
C TRP A 200 -16.02 -53.82 -32.38
N ARG A 201 -17.08 -53.87 -33.19
CA ARG A 201 -18.07 -52.78 -33.27
C ARG A 201 -18.75 -52.49 -31.93
N THR A 202 -19.13 -53.52 -31.18
CA THR A 202 -19.73 -53.34 -29.84
C THR A 202 -18.73 -52.75 -28.86
N LYS A 203 -17.47 -53.23 -28.85
CA LYS A 203 -16.42 -52.66 -27.99
C LYS A 203 -16.07 -51.22 -28.35
N GLN A 204 -16.05 -50.87 -29.65
CA GLN A 204 -15.80 -49.50 -30.10
C GLN A 204 -16.96 -48.57 -29.70
N ALA A 205 -18.21 -49.01 -29.87
CA ALA A 205 -19.38 -48.26 -29.42
C ALA A 205 -19.37 -48.05 -27.90
N GLU A 206 -19.12 -49.09 -27.11
CA GLU A 206 -19.04 -49.01 -25.64
C GLU A 206 -17.88 -48.11 -25.17
N ARG A 207 -16.73 -48.13 -25.84
CA ARG A 207 -15.58 -47.26 -25.53
C ARG A 207 -15.82 -45.81 -25.93
N ALA A 208 -16.45 -45.57 -27.07
CA ALA A 208 -16.85 -44.23 -27.50
C ALA A 208 -17.88 -43.64 -26.52
N ASP A 209 -18.89 -44.43 -26.14
CA ASP A 209 -19.92 -43.99 -25.18
C ASP A 209 -19.34 -43.77 -23.78
N SER A 210 -18.55 -44.72 -23.24
CA SER A 210 -17.95 -44.58 -21.90
C SER A 210 -16.87 -43.51 -21.84
N GLY A 211 -16.05 -43.36 -22.89
CA GLY A 211 -15.05 -42.31 -23.02
C GLY A 211 -15.68 -40.92 -23.13
N ALA A 212 -16.73 -40.76 -23.94
CA ALA A 212 -17.46 -39.50 -24.05
C ALA A 212 -18.19 -39.14 -22.74
N VAL A 213 -18.80 -40.12 -22.05
CA VAL A 213 -19.43 -39.90 -20.75
C VAL A 213 -18.39 -39.54 -19.68
N ALA A 214 -17.24 -40.21 -19.65
CA ALA A 214 -16.16 -39.89 -18.72
C ALA A 214 -15.57 -38.49 -18.98
N ALA A 215 -15.34 -38.13 -20.24
CA ALA A 215 -14.85 -36.80 -20.62
C ALA A 215 -15.86 -35.70 -20.28
N ARG A 216 -17.16 -35.91 -20.53
CA ARG A 216 -18.23 -34.98 -20.14
C ARG A 216 -18.30 -34.80 -18.63
N ARG A 217 -18.24 -35.89 -17.86
CA ARG A 217 -18.21 -35.83 -16.39
C ARG A 217 -16.99 -35.10 -15.86
N ALA A 218 -15.79 -35.40 -16.39
CA ALA A 218 -14.57 -34.72 -15.99
C ALA A 218 -14.61 -33.21 -16.30
N HIS A 219 -15.21 -32.81 -17.42
CA HIS A 219 -15.46 -31.41 -17.75
C HIS A 219 -16.45 -30.78 -16.79
N GLU A 220 -17.60 -31.40 -16.53
CA GLU A 220 -18.60 -30.92 -15.56
C GLU A 220 -18.01 -30.77 -14.16
N GLU A 221 -17.21 -31.74 -13.70
CA GLU A 221 -16.50 -31.69 -12.41
C GLU A 221 -15.48 -30.56 -12.37
N ALA A 222 -14.70 -30.35 -13.44
CA ALA A 222 -13.75 -29.25 -13.53
C ALA A 222 -14.45 -27.89 -13.54
N GLU A 223 -15.59 -27.76 -14.23
CA GLU A 223 -16.39 -26.55 -14.26
C GLU A 223 -17.06 -26.28 -12.90
N GLN A 224 -17.56 -27.32 -12.21
CA GLN A 224 -18.06 -27.21 -10.84
C GLN A 224 -16.95 -26.80 -9.86
N ALA A 225 -15.75 -27.37 -9.99
CA ALA A 225 -14.61 -27.00 -9.15
C ALA A 225 -14.20 -25.53 -9.36
N ARG A 226 -14.18 -25.05 -10.62
CA ARG A 226 -13.93 -23.64 -10.94
C ARG A 226 -15.01 -22.71 -10.38
N ALA A 227 -16.29 -23.09 -10.53
CA ALA A 227 -17.41 -22.32 -9.99
C ALA A 227 -17.35 -22.23 -8.45
N ARG A 228 -17.06 -23.34 -7.75
CA ARG A 228 -16.87 -23.37 -6.30
C ARG A 228 -15.71 -22.48 -5.87
N ALA A 229 -14.57 -22.54 -6.56
CA ALA A 229 -13.42 -21.69 -6.24
C ALA A 229 -13.73 -20.19 -6.39
N VAL A 230 -14.57 -19.81 -7.38
CA VAL A 230 -15.03 -18.43 -7.53
C VAL A 230 -15.99 -18.03 -6.42
N GLN A 231 -16.92 -18.91 -6.05
CA GLN A 231 -17.84 -18.67 -4.93
C GLN A 231 -17.10 -18.51 -3.60
N GLU A 232 -16.21 -19.45 -3.26
CA GLU A 232 -15.38 -19.39 -2.03
C GLU A 232 -14.54 -18.11 -1.98
N TYR A 233 -14.02 -17.67 -3.12
CA TYR A 233 -13.30 -16.39 -3.21
C TYR A 233 -14.23 -15.19 -2.93
N ASN A 234 -15.40 -15.14 -3.55
CA ASN A 234 -16.37 -14.05 -3.34
C ASN A 234 -16.87 -14.03 -1.88
N ASP A 235 -17.17 -15.20 -1.29
CA ASP A 235 -17.57 -15.33 0.11
C ASP A 235 -16.46 -14.80 1.05
N SER A 236 -15.19 -15.14 0.78
CA SER A 236 -14.06 -14.62 1.55
C SER A 236 -13.91 -13.09 1.42
N LEU A 237 -14.24 -12.54 0.26
CA LEU A 237 -14.19 -11.11 0.00
C LEU A 237 -15.29 -10.36 0.76
N GLU A 238 -16.50 -10.95 0.86
CA GLU A 238 -17.58 -10.42 1.67
C GLU A 238 -17.25 -10.43 3.17
N GLU A 239 -16.59 -11.48 3.67
CA GLU A 239 -16.10 -11.53 5.04
C GLU A 239 -15.07 -10.43 5.31
N CYS A 240 -14.10 -10.22 4.40
CA CYS A 240 -13.16 -9.10 4.48
C CYS A 240 -13.87 -7.75 4.48
N ARG A 241 -14.89 -7.56 3.63
CA ARG A 241 -15.68 -6.32 3.58
C ARG A 241 -16.44 -6.07 4.88
N ARG A 242 -16.99 -7.12 5.49
CA ARG A 242 -17.66 -7.04 6.80
C ARG A 242 -16.68 -6.62 7.89
N ALA A 243 -15.50 -7.25 7.97
CA ALA A 243 -14.46 -6.92 8.93
C ALA A 243 -13.96 -5.46 8.75
N TYR A 244 -13.81 -5.03 7.49
CA TYR A 244 -13.46 -3.65 7.14
C TYR A 244 -14.49 -2.65 7.66
N ARG A 245 -15.80 -2.89 7.43
CA ARG A 245 -16.89 -2.03 7.93
C ARG A 245 -16.96 -1.95 9.45
N GLN A 246 -16.51 -3.00 10.14
CA GLN A 246 -16.39 -3.02 11.59
C GLN A 246 -15.14 -2.31 12.10
N ALA A 247 -14.33 -1.73 11.19
CA ALA A 247 -13.06 -1.07 11.48
C ALA A 247 -12.07 -1.99 12.20
N GLU A 248 -12.07 -3.28 11.86
CA GLU A 248 -11.10 -4.24 12.41
C GLU A 248 -9.69 -3.93 11.88
N PRO A 249 -8.69 -3.68 12.75
CA PRO A 249 -7.36 -3.25 12.32
C PRO A 249 -6.70 -4.12 11.26
N ALA A 250 -6.71 -5.45 11.46
CA ALA A 250 -6.07 -6.38 10.55
C ALA A 250 -6.70 -6.36 9.15
N ALA A 251 -8.02 -6.21 9.05
CA ALA A 251 -8.72 -6.15 7.77
C ALA A 251 -8.44 -4.83 7.03
N VAL A 252 -8.43 -3.71 7.75
CA VAL A 252 -8.12 -2.37 7.19
C VAL A 252 -6.67 -2.31 6.72
N GLU A 253 -5.73 -2.75 7.54
CA GLU A 253 -4.30 -2.78 7.22
C GLU A 253 -4.03 -3.67 6.00
N SER A 254 -4.55 -4.90 5.98
CA SER A 254 -4.37 -5.82 4.84
C SER A 254 -4.96 -5.27 3.53
N LEU A 255 -6.08 -4.55 3.60
CA LEU A 255 -6.67 -3.92 2.43
C LEU A 255 -5.82 -2.74 1.93
N LEU A 256 -5.36 -1.88 2.83
CA LEU A 256 -4.48 -0.75 2.52
C LEU A 256 -3.16 -1.24 1.92
N GLU A 257 -2.52 -2.24 2.51
CA GLU A 257 -1.27 -2.82 2.01
C GLU A 257 -1.43 -3.39 0.59
N ARG A 258 -2.55 -4.08 0.30
CA ARG A 258 -2.85 -4.56 -1.05
C ARG A 258 -3.04 -3.42 -2.04
N ALA A 259 -3.74 -2.35 -1.64
CA ALA A 259 -3.95 -1.17 -2.48
C ALA A 259 -2.62 -0.45 -2.76
N LEU A 260 -1.76 -0.31 -1.75
CA LEU A 260 -0.44 0.30 -1.88
C LEU A 260 0.47 -0.54 -2.79
N ALA A 261 0.51 -1.86 -2.61
CA ALA A 261 1.25 -2.76 -3.48
C ALA A 261 0.75 -2.74 -4.94
N ALA A 262 -0.56 -2.60 -5.16
CA ALA A 262 -1.11 -2.42 -6.50
C ALA A 262 -0.71 -1.07 -7.11
N ALA A 263 -0.67 0.00 -6.30
CA ALA A 263 -0.22 1.32 -6.72
C ALA A 263 1.26 1.32 -7.13
N GLU A 264 2.13 0.59 -6.42
CA GLU A 264 3.55 0.42 -6.75
C GLU A 264 3.79 -0.28 -8.11
N GLY A 265 2.80 -1.00 -8.66
CA GLY A 265 2.93 -1.73 -9.92
C GLY A 265 3.37 -0.89 -11.12
N ALA A 266 3.01 0.41 -11.17
CA ALA A 266 3.43 1.32 -12.25
C ALA A 266 4.90 1.77 -12.12
N THR A 267 5.47 1.70 -10.93
CA THR A 267 6.84 2.12 -10.59
C THR A 267 7.68 0.94 -10.13
N ARG A 268 7.49 -0.24 -10.74
CA ARG A 268 8.20 -1.49 -10.37
C ARG A 268 9.73 -1.39 -10.39
N ASP A 269 10.26 -0.49 -11.21
CA ASP A 269 11.71 -0.23 -11.32
C ASP A 269 12.26 0.56 -10.12
N LEU A 270 11.38 1.07 -9.25
CA LEU A 270 11.70 1.88 -8.08
C LEU A 270 10.88 1.38 -6.88
N PRO A 271 11.36 0.37 -6.14
CA PRO A 271 10.63 -0.14 -4.99
C PRO A 271 10.56 0.95 -3.92
N ALA A 272 9.36 1.41 -3.61
CA ALA A 272 9.07 2.39 -2.57
C ALA A 272 8.04 1.76 -1.61
N PRO A 273 8.45 0.75 -0.81
CA PRO A 273 7.53 -0.02 0.00
C PRO A 273 6.81 0.90 0.99
N CYS A 274 5.50 0.71 1.10
CA CYS A 274 4.67 1.47 2.04
C CYS A 274 4.00 0.54 3.06
N ARG A 275 4.28 0.80 4.34
CA ARG A 275 3.64 0.10 5.46
C ARG A 275 2.43 0.90 5.93
N ALA A 276 1.30 0.22 6.12
CA ALA A 276 0.10 0.81 6.69
C ALA A 276 -0.14 0.31 8.12
N VAL A 277 -0.52 1.21 9.02
CA VAL A 277 -1.02 0.87 10.36
C VAL A 277 -2.33 1.61 10.60
N PHE A 278 -3.34 0.91 11.08
CA PHE A 278 -4.66 1.49 11.31
C PHE A 278 -4.93 1.72 12.80
N ARG A 279 -5.21 2.98 13.14
CA ARG A 279 -5.64 3.36 14.49
C ARG A 279 -7.17 3.35 14.53
N ALA A 280 -7.75 2.23 14.93
CA ALA A 280 -9.20 2.07 15.03
C ALA A 280 -9.88 3.15 15.88
N LEU A 281 -9.20 3.60 16.94
CA LEU A 281 -9.68 4.60 17.89
C LEU A 281 -10.06 5.93 17.22
N THR A 282 -9.25 6.39 16.27
CA THR A 282 -9.44 7.68 15.56
C THR A 282 -9.82 7.49 14.10
N ARG A 283 -9.97 6.23 13.67
CA ARG A 283 -10.13 5.80 12.28
C ARG A 283 -9.11 6.45 11.34
N THR A 284 -7.86 6.55 11.82
CA THR A 284 -6.76 7.17 11.08
C THR A 284 -5.81 6.09 10.58
N ALA A 285 -5.47 6.11 9.30
CA ALA A 285 -4.40 5.28 8.76
C ALA A 285 -3.08 6.04 8.81
N VAL A 286 -2.03 5.42 9.38
CA VAL A 286 -0.66 5.94 9.36
C VAL A 286 0.15 5.14 8.37
N LEU A 287 0.67 5.82 7.35
CA LEU A 287 1.42 5.26 6.24
C LEU A 287 2.89 5.66 6.36
N ASP A 288 3.78 4.69 6.45
CA ASP A 288 5.22 4.91 6.35
C ASP A 288 5.67 4.49 4.96
N LEU A 289 5.98 5.47 4.11
CA LEU A 289 6.49 5.31 2.75
C LEU A 289 8.01 5.38 2.77
N ASP A 290 8.69 4.32 2.33
CA ASP A 290 10.13 4.36 2.14
C ASP A 290 10.45 5.03 0.80
N LEU A 291 11.12 6.18 0.88
CA LEU A 291 11.51 6.98 -0.28
C LEU A 291 12.75 6.38 -0.96
N PRO A 292 12.84 6.52 -2.29
CA PRO A 292 13.99 6.05 -3.04
C PRO A 292 15.28 6.79 -2.63
N PRO A 293 16.46 6.17 -2.79
CA PRO A 293 17.73 6.79 -2.43
C PRO A 293 18.02 8.04 -3.28
N LEU A 294 18.80 8.97 -2.72
CA LEU A 294 19.07 10.29 -3.31
C LEU A 294 19.82 10.23 -4.65
N ASP A 295 20.52 9.13 -4.93
CA ASP A 295 21.25 8.83 -6.17
C ASP A 295 20.32 8.45 -7.35
N THR A 296 19.02 8.26 -7.09
CA THR A 296 18.01 8.03 -8.12
C THR A 296 17.92 9.20 -9.11
N VAL A 297 18.21 10.44 -8.65
CA VAL A 297 18.23 11.63 -9.50
C VAL A 297 19.65 11.85 -10.04
N PRO A 298 19.85 11.88 -11.36
CA PRO A 298 21.18 12.09 -11.94
C PRO A 298 21.75 13.46 -11.54
N ALA A 299 22.97 13.44 -10.99
CA ALA A 299 23.70 14.62 -10.54
C ALA A 299 24.57 15.27 -11.64
N LEU A 300 24.76 14.59 -12.76
CA LEU A 300 25.59 15.04 -13.88
C LEU A 300 24.71 15.43 -15.07
N ASP A 301 25.11 16.46 -15.80
CA ASP A 301 24.44 16.89 -17.03
C ASP A 301 25.04 16.20 -18.26
N GLY A 302 26.33 15.89 -18.19
CA GLY A 302 27.08 15.18 -19.23
C GLY A 302 28.58 15.19 -18.96
N TYR A 303 29.37 14.92 -19.99
CA TYR A 303 30.82 15.03 -19.95
C TYR A 303 31.30 15.96 -21.05
N ARG A 304 32.36 16.71 -20.77
CA ARG A 304 33.03 17.59 -21.73
C ARG A 304 34.50 17.20 -21.89
N LEU A 305 35.03 17.38 -23.10
CA LEU A 305 36.44 17.22 -23.37
C LEU A 305 37.15 18.56 -23.17
N THR A 306 38.22 18.58 -22.37
CA THR A 306 39.05 19.78 -22.18
C THR A 306 40.07 19.94 -23.31
N ALA A 307 40.71 21.11 -23.39
CA ALA A 307 41.79 21.38 -24.35
C ALA A 307 43.04 20.49 -24.15
N ALA A 308 43.10 19.73 -23.05
CA ALA A 308 44.16 18.77 -22.74
C ALA A 308 43.72 17.31 -23.00
N ASP A 309 42.65 17.10 -23.78
CA ASP A 309 42.06 15.79 -24.09
C ASP A 309 41.62 14.98 -22.86
N GLN A 310 41.31 15.67 -21.76
CA GLN A 310 40.80 15.05 -20.54
C GLN A 310 39.27 15.14 -20.50
N VAL A 311 38.63 14.03 -20.11
CA VAL A 311 37.17 13.93 -19.99
C VAL A 311 36.74 14.40 -18.60
N GLU A 312 36.09 15.56 -18.52
CA GLU A 312 35.59 16.14 -17.27
C GLU A 312 34.07 15.99 -17.13
N PRO A 313 33.55 15.62 -15.94
CA PRO A 313 32.12 15.63 -15.68
C PRO A 313 31.59 17.07 -15.59
N VAL A 314 30.40 17.29 -16.15
CA VAL A 314 29.66 18.54 -16.02
C VAL A 314 28.57 18.33 -14.97
N PRO A 315 28.67 18.92 -13.77
CA PRO A 315 27.67 18.77 -12.73
C PRO A 315 26.39 19.54 -13.08
N ARG A 316 25.23 19.00 -12.69
CA ARG A 316 23.97 19.75 -12.75
C ARG A 316 23.91 20.80 -11.64
N PRO A 317 23.13 21.88 -11.83
CA PRO A 317 22.81 22.80 -10.75
C PRO A 317 22.15 22.06 -9.58
N ALA A 318 22.66 22.24 -8.37
CA ALA A 318 22.15 21.55 -7.18
C ALA A 318 20.66 21.85 -6.90
N ALA A 319 20.18 23.04 -7.30
CA ALA A 319 18.78 23.42 -7.17
C ALA A 319 17.85 22.53 -8.03
N ASP A 320 18.28 22.16 -9.23
CA ASP A 320 17.48 21.35 -10.15
C ASP A 320 17.40 19.90 -9.69
N VAL A 321 18.54 19.35 -9.24
CA VAL A 321 18.64 18.01 -8.66
C VAL A 321 17.71 17.89 -7.43
N ARG A 322 17.74 18.89 -6.56
CA ARG A 322 16.84 18.98 -5.40
C ARG A 322 15.36 19.05 -5.81
N ALA A 323 15.03 19.90 -6.78
CA ALA A 323 13.65 20.06 -7.24
C ALA A 323 13.10 18.76 -7.85
N ASP A 324 13.90 18.04 -8.64
CA ASP A 324 13.53 16.76 -9.24
C ASP A 324 13.28 15.69 -8.17
N TYR A 325 14.14 15.60 -7.13
CA TYR A 325 13.94 14.64 -6.04
C TYR A 325 12.68 14.95 -5.24
N LEU A 326 12.46 16.22 -4.86
CA LEU A 326 11.23 16.62 -4.15
C LEU A 326 9.98 16.36 -4.98
N ARG A 327 10.04 16.52 -6.31
CA ARG A 327 8.92 16.15 -7.19
C ARG A 327 8.66 14.64 -7.18
N LEU A 328 9.71 13.83 -7.27
CA LEU A 328 9.58 12.38 -7.21
C LEU A 328 8.94 11.95 -5.89
N ALA A 329 9.45 12.44 -4.76
CA ALA A 329 8.92 12.16 -3.44
C ALA A 329 7.45 12.60 -3.29
N ALA A 330 7.10 13.78 -3.80
CA ALA A 330 5.72 14.28 -3.78
C ALA A 330 4.77 13.44 -4.63
N ARG A 331 5.19 12.97 -5.81
CA ARG A 331 4.38 12.09 -6.66
C ARG A 331 4.15 10.73 -6.01
N LEU A 332 5.18 10.13 -5.40
CA LEU A 332 5.04 8.88 -4.66
C LEU A 332 4.12 9.04 -3.43
N ALA A 333 4.26 10.13 -2.67
CA ALA A 333 3.39 10.42 -1.54
C ALA A 333 1.92 10.60 -1.96
N LEU A 334 1.64 11.41 -2.98
CA LEU A 334 0.28 11.59 -3.49
C LEU A 334 -0.31 10.28 -4.01
N ARG A 335 0.50 9.44 -4.66
CA ARG A 335 0.08 8.14 -5.16
C ARG A 335 -0.34 7.20 -4.02
N ALA A 336 0.44 7.14 -2.93
CA ALA A 336 0.08 6.37 -1.75
C ALA A 336 -1.20 6.89 -1.07
N LEU A 337 -1.35 8.21 -0.94
CA LEU A 337 -2.57 8.84 -0.40
C LEU A 337 -3.80 8.53 -1.26
N GLN A 338 -3.67 8.54 -2.58
CA GLN A 338 -4.75 8.19 -3.51
C GLN A 338 -5.08 6.72 -3.48
N ALA A 339 -4.11 5.83 -3.30
CA ALA A 339 -4.37 4.41 -3.12
C ALA A 339 -5.22 4.16 -1.86
N ALA A 340 -4.92 4.86 -0.77
CA ALA A 340 -5.70 4.79 0.46
C ALA A 340 -7.13 5.36 0.30
N ASP A 341 -7.28 6.48 -0.40
CA ASP A 341 -8.62 7.07 -0.68
C ASP A 341 -9.44 6.23 -1.67
N ALA A 342 -8.80 5.63 -2.67
CA ALA A 342 -9.48 4.84 -3.69
C ALA A 342 -10.00 3.49 -3.18
N VAL A 343 -9.40 2.95 -2.11
CA VAL A 343 -9.84 1.70 -1.49
C VAL A 343 -10.90 1.90 -0.40
N ASP A 344 -11.00 3.10 0.17
CA ASP A 344 -11.98 3.44 1.22
C ASP A 344 -13.37 3.79 0.65
N THR A 345 -14.04 2.81 0.04
CA THR A 345 -15.40 3.01 -0.51
C THR A 345 -16.49 3.03 0.55
N ASP A 346 -16.30 2.32 1.66
CA ASP A 346 -17.28 2.22 2.75
C ASP A 346 -17.07 3.35 3.81
N GLU A 347 -16.20 4.33 3.54
CA GLU A 347 -15.96 5.54 4.35
C GLU A 347 -15.52 5.26 5.80
N VAL A 348 -14.69 4.23 5.97
CA VAL A 348 -14.17 3.82 7.27
C VAL A 348 -13.05 4.75 7.73
N LEU A 349 -12.26 5.32 6.81
CA LEU A 349 -11.15 6.21 7.17
C LEU A 349 -11.64 7.64 7.41
N ALA A 350 -11.31 8.19 8.58
CA ALA A 350 -11.55 9.60 8.89
C ALA A 350 -10.39 10.50 8.44
N GLY A 351 -9.20 9.93 8.22
CA GLY A 351 -8.03 10.63 7.73
C GLY A 351 -6.83 9.71 7.55
N VAL A 352 -5.79 10.24 6.89
CA VAL A 352 -4.55 9.53 6.59
C VAL A 352 -3.37 10.42 6.95
N VAL A 353 -2.42 9.85 7.69
CA VAL A 353 -1.13 10.45 7.98
C VAL A 353 -0.09 9.70 7.15
N LEU A 354 0.70 10.41 6.34
CA LEU A 354 1.76 9.79 5.53
C LEU A 354 3.11 10.39 5.89
N ASN A 355 4.09 9.52 6.19
CA ASN A 355 5.47 9.90 6.41
C ASN A 355 6.36 9.32 5.30
N GLY A 356 7.20 10.15 4.69
CA GLY A 356 8.21 9.73 3.72
C GLY A 356 9.58 9.60 4.37
N TRP A 357 10.05 8.36 4.51
CA TRP A 357 11.32 8.02 5.16
C TRP A 357 12.41 7.72 4.14
N LEU A 358 13.53 8.44 4.22
CA LEU A 358 14.78 8.07 3.57
C LEU A 358 15.56 7.13 4.48
N ARG A 359 15.87 5.92 3.99
CA ARG A 359 16.65 4.92 4.72
C ARG A 359 17.94 4.62 3.99
N GLU A 360 19.04 5.15 4.51
CA GLU A 360 20.38 4.89 3.98
C GLU A 360 21.09 3.83 4.84
N PRO A 361 21.80 2.86 4.22
CA PRO A 361 22.57 1.88 4.97
C PRO A 361 23.59 2.55 5.91
N GLY A 362 23.52 2.23 7.21
CA GLY A 362 24.45 2.76 8.21
C GLY A 362 24.11 4.14 8.78
N GLN A 363 22.99 4.74 8.39
CA GLN A 363 22.48 5.99 8.95
C GLN A 363 21.11 5.80 9.62
N PRO A 364 20.74 6.64 10.60
CA PRO A 364 19.38 6.64 11.12
C PRO A 364 18.37 7.04 10.03
N PRO A 365 17.14 6.52 10.06
CA PRO A 365 16.11 6.87 9.08
C PRO A 365 15.75 8.36 9.21
N ARG A 366 15.64 9.04 8.07
CA ARG A 366 15.37 10.48 8.00
C ARG A 366 14.00 10.73 7.38
N CYS A 367 13.12 11.41 8.10
CA CYS A 367 11.83 11.81 7.56
C CYS A 367 12.00 13.07 6.71
N LEU A 368 11.66 12.99 5.42
CA LEU A 368 11.78 14.11 4.46
C LEU A 368 10.46 14.84 4.24
N LEU A 369 9.33 14.15 4.42
CA LEU A 369 8.00 14.74 4.31
C LEU A 369 7.02 14.04 5.25
N SER A 370 6.06 14.81 5.76
CA SER A 370 4.99 14.32 6.62
C SER A 370 3.69 15.05 6.27
N VAL A 371 2.63 14.31 6.00
CA VAL A 371 1.33 14.81 5.54
C VAL A 371 0.26 14.37 6.53
N ASP A 372 -0.66 15.28 6.87
CA ASP A 372 -1.84 14.97 7.65
C ASP A 372 -3.07 15.43 6.87
N ALA A 373 -3.74 14.47 6.24
CA ALA A 373 -4.87 14.72 5.37
C ALA A 373 -6.15 14.14 5.99
N ASP A 374 -7.18 14.96 6.14
CA ASP A 374 -8.52 14.44 6.40
C ASP A 374 -9.17 13.92 5.11
N ARG A 375 -10.25 13.15 5.27
CA ARG A 375 -10.97 12.55 4.15
C ARG A 375 -11.39 13.58 3.09
N ASP A 376 -11.91 14.73 3.51
CA ASP A 376 -12.32 15.78 2.58
C ASP A 376 -11.12 16.35 1.80
N ALA A 377 -9.96 16.49 2.44
CA ALA A 377 -8.72 16.91 1.79
C ALA A 377 -8.19 15.86 0.81
N LEU A 378 -8.29 14.58 1.13
CA LEU A 378 -7.93 13.48 0.23
C LEU A 378 -8.80 13.45 -1.02
N ALA A 379 -10.12 13.58 -0.86
CA ALA A 379 -11.06 13.63 -1.98
C ALA A 379 -10.74 14.79 -2.96
N ARG A 380 -10.27 15.93 -2.44
CA ARG A 380 -9.85 17.09 -3.26
C ARG A 380 -8.53 16.88 -4.01
N THR A 381 -7.71 15.91 -3.62
CA THR A 381 -6.38 15.68 -4.21
C THR A 381 -6.33 14.50 -5.17
N ARG A 382 -7.49 13.94 -5.55
CA ARG A 382 -7.61 12.99 -6.66
C ARG A 382 -7.00 13.58 -7.93
N LEU A 383 -6.04 12.86 -8.50
CA LEU A 383 -5.58 13.10 -9.87
C LEU A 383 -6.72 12.69 -10.79
N VAL A 384 -7.57 13.65 -11.17
CA VAL A 384 -8.58 13.43 -12.20
C VAL A 384 -7.83 13.03 -13.47
N PRO A 385 -8.13 11.88 -14.09
CA PRO A 385 -7.58 11.55 -15.39
C PRO A 385 -7.97 12.68 -16.32
N ASP A 386 -6.99 13.28 -16.99
CA ASP A 386 -7.22 14.35 -17.95
C ASP A 386 -8.17 13.83 -19.04
N ALA A 387 -9.45 14.15 -18.90
CA ALA A 387 -10.49 13.76 -19.83
C ALA A 387 -10.43 14.70 -21.03
N GLY A 388 -9.46 14.49 -21.91
CA GLY A 388 -9.55 14.92 -23.30
C GLY A 388 -9.01 16.31 -23.64
N HIS A 389 -7.76 16.62 -23.27
CA HIS A 389 -6.99 17.67 -23.94
C HIS A 389 -5.93 17.13 -24.90
N LEU A 390 -6.23 16.00 -25.56
CA LEU A 390 -5.67 15.70 -26.88
C LEU A 390 -6.50 16.43 -27.94
N GLY A 391 -6.21 17.72 -28.11
CA GLY A 391 -6.88 18.61 -29.07
C GLY A 391 -5.90 19.64 -29.63
N ASP A 392 -5.08 19.16 -30.56
CA ASP A 392 -4.45 19.84 -31.71
C ASP A 392 -4.42 21.38 -31.74
N GLU A 393 -3.21 21.95 -31.74
CA GLU A 393 -2.64 22.69 -32.89
C GLU A 393 -1.50 23.61 -32.40
N GLY A 394 -0.30 23.42 -32.95
CA GLY A 394 0.74 24.46 -32.95
C GLY A 394 2.12 24.01 -32.49
N ALA A 395 2.90 23.56 -33.47
CA ALA A 395 4.35 23.70 -33.56
C ALA A 395 5.01 24.67 -32.54
N ASP A 396 5.66 24.12 -31.52
CA ASP A 396 7.09 24.33 -31.29
C ASP A 396 7.56 23.30 -30.25
N GLY A 397 8.71 22.67 -30.49
CA GLY A 397 9.38 21.83 -29.50
C GLY A 397 10.04 22.69 -28.43
N GLY A 398 9.26 23.51 -27.73
CA GLY A 398 9.71 24.51 -26.78
C GLY A 398 9.08 24.31 -25.40
N VAL A 399 9.93 24.17 -24.38
CA VAL A 399 9.65 24.56 -22.97
C VAL A 399 8.38 23.94 -22.33
N TYR A 400 8.01 22.70 -22.67
CA TYR A 400 6.84 22.05 -22.09
C TYR A 400 6.98 21.55 -20.63
N ALA A 401 8.05 21.85 -19.89
CA ALA A 401 8.36 21.12 -18.63
C ALA A 401 8.24 21.92 -17.32
N GLU A 402 8.14 23.25 -17.35
CA GLU A 402 8.15 24.09 -16.12
C GLU A 402 6.78 24.24 -15.46
N ALA A 403 5.66 24.07 -16.18
CA ALA A 403 4.33 24.12 -15.57
C ALA A 403 3.97 22.81 -14.82
N GLU A 404 4.58 21.69 -15.18
CA GLU A 404 4.43 20.40 -14.48
C GLU A 404 5.35 20.28 -13.24
N HIS A 405 6.26 21.24 -13.04
CA HIS A 405 7.26 21.20 -11.96
C HIS A 405 6.64 21.37 -10.56
N ASP A 406 5.54 22.11 -10.44
CA ASP A 406 4.98 22.56 -9.16
C ASP A 406 3.66 21.89 -8.76
N GLU A 407 2.90 21.30 -9.67
CA GLU A 407 1.52 20.90 -9.35
C GLU A 407 1.46 19.83 -8.24
N SER A 408 2.29 18.80 -8.29
CA SER A 408 2.32 17.75 -7.25
C SER A 408 2.78 18.31 -5.90
N LEU A 409 3.78 19.19 -5.88
CA LEU A 409 4.27 19.81 -4.65
C LEU A 409 3.26 20.81 -4.07
N LEU A 410 2.57 21.58 -4.92
CA LEU A 410 1.50 22.49 -4.52
C LEU A 410 0.30 21.72 -3.97
N ARG A 411 -0.10 20.62 -4.63
CA ARG A 411 -1.15 19.72 -4.13
C ARG A 411 -0.78 19.13 -2.78
N LEU A 412 0.47 18.70 -2.59
CA LEU A 412 0.95 18.18 -1.30
C LEU A 412 0.96 19.27 -0.22
N ARG A 413 1.45 20.48 -0.54
CA ARG A 413 1.43 21.64 0.40
C ARG A 413 0.01 22.04 0.79
N ALA A 414 -0.98 21.84 -0.08
CA ALA A 414 -2.38 22.04 0.25
C ALA A 414 -2.92 21.03 1.30
N LEU A 415 -2.24 19.89 1.51
CA LEU A 415 -2.61 18.83 2.46
C LEU A 415 -1.95 18.96 3.85
N ALA A 416 -1.79 20.18 4.37
CA ALA A 416 -1.11 20.43 5.65
C ALA A 416 0.26 19.69 5.78
N ALA A 417 0.98 19.56 4.65
CA ALA A 417 2.22 18.83 4.59
C ALA A 417 3.40 19.65 5.12
N ALA A 418 4.26 18.99 5.91
CA ALA A 418 5.59 19.46 6.23
C ALA A 418 6.58 18.76 5.28
N ILE A 419 7.40 19.52 4.57
CA ILE A 419 8.34 19.02 3.56
C ILE A 419 9.70 19.65 3.84
N THR A 420 10.77 18.84 3.82
CA THR A 420 12.13 19.35 3.97
C THR A 420 12.44 20.35 2.85
N PRO A 421 13.06 21.50 3.15
CA PRO A 421 13.50 22.43 2.12
C PRO A 421 14.67 21.86 1.31
N ASP A 422 15.47 20.96 1.89
CA ASP A 422 16.59 20.31 1.23
C ASP A 422 16.76 18.83 1.66
N PRO A 423 16.47 17.86 0.77
CA PRO A 423 16.63 16.44 1.07
C PRO A 423 18.10 16.00 1.10
N TYR A 424 19.02 16.77 0.51
CA TYR A 424 20.47 16.48 0.48
C TYR A 424 21.22 17.07 1.67
N ALA A 425 20.62 18.04 2.38
CA ALA A 425 21.12 18.49 3.68
C ALA A 425 20.70 17.50 4.79
N ASP A 426 21.28 17.57 5.99
CA ASP A 426 20.88 16.74 7.15
C ASP A 426 19.56 17.21 7.84
N GLU A 427 18.77 18.05 7.17
CA GLU A 427 17.51 18.55 7.69
C GLU A 427 16.43 17.46 7.64
N THR A 428 15.70 17.30 8.74
CA THR A 428 14.62 16.32 8.87
C THR A 428 13.33 17.00 9.31
N VAL A 429 12.22 16.45 8.86
CA VAL A 429 10.88 16.88 9.25
C VAL A 429 10.42 16.04 10.43
N GLN A 430 9.79 16.66 11.43
CA GLN A 430 9.14 15.92 12.50
C GLN A 430 7.91 15.17 11.92
N PRO A 431 7.85 13.83 12.01
CA PRO A 431 6.69 13.08 11.54
C PRO A 431 5.45 13.43 12.38
N TRP A 432 4.28 13.50 11.73
CA TRP A 432 3.01 13.82 12.40
C TRP A 432 2.45 12.66 13.22
N GLY A 433 2.93 11.44 12.97
CA GLY A 433 2.64 10.25 13.74
C GLY A 433 3.62 9.13 13.37
N THR A 434 3.63 8.05 14.14
CA THR A 434 4.43 6.86 13.85
C THR A 434 3.51 5.68 13.54
N ALA A 435 3.88 4.86 12.55
CA ALA A 435 3.15 3.64 12.20
C ALA A 435 3.47 2.53 13.23
N SER A 436 2.93 2.70 14.43
CA SER A 436 3.04 1.77 15.56
C SER A 436 1.65 1.29 15.98
N SER A 437 1.54 0.01 16.32
CA SER A 437 0.35 -0.60 16.90
C SER A 437 0.19 -0.29 18.39
N ALA A 438 1.18 0.34 19.01
CA ALA A 438 1.09 0.79 20.40
C ALA A 438 0.06 1.92 20.54
N VAL A 439 -0.60 1.99 21.71
CA VAL A 439 -1.55 3.07 21.97
C VAL A 439 -0.79 4.39 22.10
N PRO A 440 -1.05 5.38 21.24
CA PRO A 440 -0.29 6.62 21.21
C PRO A 440 -0.61 7.52 22.41
N ALA A 441 0.39 8.29 22.84
CA ALA A 441 0.15 9.38 23.77
C ALA A 441 -0.58 10.53 23.07
N LEU A 442 -1.30 11.37 23.83
CA LEU A 442 -2.06 12.51 23.28
C LEU A 442 -1.19 13.47 22.44
N GLY A 443 0.07 13.66 22.82
CA GLY A 443 1.03 14.50 22.10
C GLY A 443 1.53 13.87 20.79
N GLU A 444 1.45 12.54 20.65
CA GLU A 444 1.92 11.77 19.50
C GLU A 444 0.85 11.63 18.39
N LEU A 445 -0.37 12.08 18.67
CA LEU A 445 -1.43 12.16 17.66
C LEU A 445 -1.09 13.23 16.62
N ALA A 446 -1.45 12.98 15.36
CA ALA A 446 -1.36 14.01 14.34
C ALA A 446 -2.32 15.18 14.65
N PRO A 447 -2.06 16.41 14.16
CA PRO A 447 -2.94 17.56 14.40
C PRO A 447 -4.42 17.31 14.08
N GLY A 448 -4.70 16.68 12.94
CA GLY A 448 -6.03 16.28 12.50
C GLY A 448 -6.62 15.16 13.34
N GLU A 449 -5.79 14.18 13.73
CA GLU A 449 -6.19 13.09 14.62
C GLU A 449 -6.61 13.62 16.00
N PHE A 450 -5.81 14.51 16.59
CA PHE A 450 -6.12 15.19 17.85
C PHE A 450 -7.40 16.02 17.76
N ALA A 451 -7.57 16.80 16.70
CA ALA A 451 -8.79 17.58 16.49
C ALA A 451 -10.04 16.70 16.36
N ARG A 452 -9.93 15.54 15.70
CA ARG A 452 -11.02 14.55 15.61
C ARG A 452 -11.34 13.95 16.98
N LEU A 453 -10.32 13.55 17.74
CA LEU A 453 -10.50 13.03 19.10
C LEU A 453 -11.24 14.03 19.99
N VAL A 454 -10.78 15.29 20.04
CA VAL A 454 -11.41 16.34 20.85
C VAL A 454 -12.88 16.51 20.48
N ARG A 455 -13.19 16.57 19.18
CA ARG A 455 -14.58 16.66 18.71
C ARG A 455 -15.39 15.44 19.09
N ALA A 456 -14.85 14.24 18.94
CA ALA A 456 -15.56 13.00 19.26
C ALA A 456 -15.91 12.92 20.75
N VAL A 457 -14.94 13.21 21.63
CA VAL A 457 -15.15 13.21 23.09
C VAL A 457 -16.23 14.22 23.48
N LEU A 458 -16.11 15.46 22.99
CA LEU A 458 -17.04 16.52 23.33
C LEU A 458 -18.43 16.31 22.71
N THR A 459 -18.50 15.64 21.56
CA THR A 459 -19.78 15.25 20.94
C THR A 459 -20.47 14.16 21.75
N ALA A 460 -19.72 13.19 22.26
CA ALA A 460 -20.24 12.20 23.20
C ALA A 460 -20.70 12.84 24.53
N GLY A 461 -20.04 13.92 24.95
CA GLY A 461 -20.47 14.76 26.08
C GLY A 461 -21.69 15.65 25.81
N GLY A 462 -22.16 15.76 24.56
CA GLY A 462 -23.39 16.45 24.19
C GLY A 462 -23.26 17.69 23.30
N LEU A 463 -22.03 18.08 22.89
CA LEU A 463 -21.84 19.17 21.93
C LEU A 463 -22.14 18.74 20.49
N ARG A 464 -22.83 19.59 19.74
CA ARG A 464 -23.25 19.39 18.36
C ARG A 464 -22.95 20.66 17.54
N ASP A 465 -23.32 20.64 16.26
CA ASP A 465 -23.24 21.79 15.35
C ASP A 465 -21.89 22.53 15.35
N TRP A 466 -20.83 21.74 15.19
CA TRP A 466 -19.45 22.22 15.18
C TRP A 466 -19.17 23.17 14.01
N SER A 467 -18.66 24.36 14.33
CA SER A 467 -18.06 25.29 13.36
C SER A 467 -16.57 25.45 13.68
N VAL A 468 -15.72 24.83 12.85
CA VAL A 468 -14.26 24.88 12.99
C VAL A 468 -13.76 26.21 12.44
N ARG A 469 -13.07 26.99 13.28
CA ARG A 469 -12.54 28.31 12.92
C ARG A 469 -11.07 28.25 12.56
N LEU A 470 -10.31 27.48 13.33
CA LEU A 470 -8.90 27.25 13.06
C LEU A 470 -8.57 25.78 13.34
N ARG A 471 -7.92 25.15 12.36
CA ARG A 471 -7.24 23.86 12.54
C ARG A 471 -5.82 24.06 12.06
N GLY A 472 -4.86 23.85 12.95
CA GLY A 472 -3.45 24.03 12.63
C GLY A 472 -2.57 23.04 13.40
N PRO A 473 -1.24 23.08 13.20
CA PRO A 473 -0.31 22.15 13.84
C PRO A 473 -0.32 22.22 15.37
N ALA A 474 -0.73 23.38 15.92
CA ALA A 474 -0.84 23.62 17.35
C ALA A 474 -2.13 23.08 17.99
N GLY A 475 -3.18 22.83 17.21
CA GLY A 475 -4.46 22.30 17.71
C GLY A 475 -5.71 22.79 16.98
N LEU A 476 -6.80 22.92 17.73
CA LEU A 476 -8.17 23.15 17.24
C LEU A 476 -8.79 24.35 17.97
N VAL A 477 -9.40 25.26 17.20
CA VAL A 477 -10.33 26.28 17.71
C VAL A 477 -11.66 26.15 16.96
N ALA A 478 -12.74 25.93 17.70
CA ALA A 478 -14.06 25.73 17.15
C ALA A 478 -15.15 26.30 18.06
N THR A 479 -16.31 26.58 17.50
CA THR A 479 -17.54 26.82 18.27
C THR A 479 -18.47 25.61 18.12
N ALA A 480 -19.22 25.29 19.16
CA ALA A 480 -20.20 24.21 19.15
C ALA A 480 -21.44 24.61 19.97
N GLU A 481 -22.56 23.97 19.72
CA GLU A 481 -23.81 24.17 20.45
C GLU A 481 -24.22 22.86 21.13
N GLY A 482 -24.55 22.92 22.41
CA GLY A 482 -25.02 21.77 23.15
C GLY A 482 -26.49 21.85 23.48
N ASP A 483 -27.16 20.71 23.37
CA ASP A 483 -28.58 20.59 23.69
C ASP A 483 -28.84 20.98 25.16
N PRO A 484 -29.97 21.65 25.48
CA PRO A 484 -30.27 22.10 26.83
C PRO A 484 -30.35 20.98 27.89
N GLY A 485 -30.59 19.73 27.47
CA GLY A 485 -30.62 18.55 28.33
C GLY A 485 -29.32 17.75 28.35
N SER A 486 -28.27 18.22 27.69
CA SER A 486 -26.95 17.57 27.67
C SER A 486 -26.07 18.02 28.83
N GLY A 487 -24.95 17.34 29.06
CA GLY A 487 -23.96 17.75 30.08
C GLY A 487 -23.28 19.07 29.77
N LEU A 488 -23.34 19.55 28.53
CA LEU A 488 -22.68 20.77 28.04
C LEU A 488 -23.69 21.68 27.31
N PRO A 489 -24.71 22.24 27.98
CA PRO A 489 -25.75 23.02 27.32
C PRO A 489 -25.24 24.39 26.85
N GLY A 490 -25.91 24.96 25.84
CA GLY A 490 -25.65 26.31 25.35
C GLY A 490 -24.53 26.37 24.31
N ARG A 491 -24.06 27.57 23.98
CA ARG A 491 -23.02 27.78 22.96
C ARG A 491 -21.64 27.85 23.60
N TRP A 492 -20.69 27.11 23.03
CA TRP A 492 -19.33 26.95 23.55
C TRP A 492 -18.27 27.41 22.55
N VAL A 493 -17.22 28.07 23.04
CA VAL A 493 -15.95 28.22 22.32
C VAL A 493 -14.95 27.20 22.86
N VAL A 494 -14.46 26.32 22.01
CA VAL A 494 -13.50 25.26 22.35
C VAL A 494 -12.15 25.61 21.76
N TRP A 495 -11.12 25.66 22.61
CA TRP A 495 -9.72 25.81 22.21
C TRP A 495 -8.87 24.69 22.80
N ALA A 496 -8.48 23.75 21.93
CA ALA A 496 -7.64 22.63 22.28
C ALA A 496 -6.23 22.77 21.69
N SER A 497 -5.20 22.54 22.51
CA SER A 497 -3.79 22.58 22.10
C SER A 497 -3.11 21.23 22.32
N ARG A 498 -2.37 20.77 21.30
CA ARG A 498 -1.63 19.49 21.36
C ARG A 498 -0.27 19.62 22.05
N THR A 499 0.25 20.84 22.20
CA THR A 499 1.58 21.10 22.74
C THR A 499 1.66 20.78 24.23
N ALA A 500 2.80 20.24 24.67
CA ALA A 500 3.11 20.08 26.09
C ALA A 500 3.52 21.40 26.78
N ALA A 501 3.61 22.50 26.03
CA ALA A 501 3.90 23.82 26.57
C ALA A 501 2.83 24.23 27.60
N PRO A 502 3.24 24.84 28.74
CA PRO A 502 2.29 25.25 29.75
C PRO A 502 1.42 26.41 29.24
N VAL A 503 0.12 26.34 29.50
CA VAL A 503 -0.86 27.35 29.11
C VAL A 503 -0.79 28.53 30.07
N THR A 504 -0.63 29.73 29.53
CA THR A 504 -0.45 30.97 30.30
C THR A 504 -1.77 31.70 30.58
N ALA A 505 -1.73 32.64 31.53
CA ALA A 505 -2.85 33.52 31.84
C ALA A 505 -3.31 34.38 30.63
N GLU A 506 -2.39 34.74 29.74
CA GLU A 506 -2.68 35.49 28.51
C GLU A 506 -3.55 34.69 27.52
N GLU A 507 -3.29 33.39 27.39
CA GLU A 507 -4.12 32.51 26.56
C GLU A 507 -5.54 32.39 27.11
N ILE A 508 -5.70 32.34 28.44
CA ILE A 508 -7.03 32.30 29.08
C ILE A 508 -7.77 33.62 28.87
N ALA A 509 -7.07 34.75 29.00
CA ALA A 509 -7.63 36.06 28.71
C ALA A 509 -8.12 36.14 27.25
N THR A 510 -7.30 35.66 26.30
CA THR A 510 -7.64 35.60 24.87
C THR A 510 -8.90 34.75 24.62
N LEU A 511 -9.02 33.59 25.28
CA LEU A 511 -10.22 32.76 25.18
C LEU A 511 -11.47 33.48 25.69
N ALA A 512 -11.35 34.20 26.82
CA ALA A 512 -12.47 34.95 27.37
C ALA A 512 -12.93 36.09 26.45
N GLU A 513 -12.00 36.74 25.75
CA GLU A 513 -12.33 37.70 24.69
C GLU A 513 -13.08 37.02 23.54
N ALA A 514 -12.59 35.89 23.05
CA ALA A 514 -13.24 35.12 22.00
C ALA A 514 -14.66 34.68 22.38
N VAL A 515 -14.88 34.25 23.63
CA VAL A 515 -16.24 33.89 24.14
C VAL A 515 -17.18 35.10 24.07
N ARG A 516 -16.71 36.29 24.44
CA ARG A 516 -17.53 37.52 24.37
C ARG A 516 -17.81 37.94 22.93
N GLU A 517 -16.81 37.88 22.06
CA GLU A 517 -16.94 38.26 20.65
C GLU A 517 -17.89 37.34 19.88
N GLU A 518 -17.78 36.03 20.11
CA GLU A 518 -18.65 35.04 19.49
C GLU A 518 -20.06 34.99 20.10
N GLY A 519 -20.28 35.64 21.25
CA GLY A 519 -21.53 35.60 21.99
C GLY A 519 -21.83 34.20 22.53
N ALA A 520 -20.79 33.45 22.91
CA ALA A 520 -20.92 32.14 23.51
C ALA A 520 -21.26 32.22 25.01
N ASP A 521 -21.95 31.22 25.52
CA ASP A 521 -22.29 31.12 26.94
C ASP A 521 -21.05 30.77 27.78
N ARG A 522 -20.18 29.91 27.23
CA ARG A 522 -19.02 29.33 27.93
C ARG A 522 -17.81 29.14 27.01
N GLY A 523 -16.63 29.10 27.61
CA GLY A 523 -15.37 28.76 26.95
C GLY A 523 -14.74 27.50 27.54
N LEU A 524 -14.06 26.72 26.72
CA LEU A 524 -13.34 25.51 27.13
C LEU A 524 -11.91 25.54 26.59
N ARG A 525 -10.91 25.56 27.48
CA ARG A 525 -9.49 25.44 27.15
C ARG A 525 -9.01 24.02 27.47
N MET A 526 -8.53 23.30 26.47
CA MET A 526 -8.01 21.92 26.61
C MET A 526 -6.55 21.86 26.21
N THR A 527 -5.68 21.24 26.99
CA THR A 527 -4.26 21.10 26.65
C THR A 527 -3.74 19.71 26.94
N CYS A 528 -2.80 19.21 26.13
CA CYS A 528 -2.02 18.01 26.48
C CYS A 528 -0.97 18.30 27.57
N GLY A 529 -0.63 19.57 27.78
CA GLY A 529 0.30 20.01 28.82
C GLY A 529 -0.38 20.31 30.15
N ARG A 530 0.15 21.32 30.86
CA ARG A 530 -0.36 21.81 32.15
C ARG A 530 -0.76 23.29 32.06
N PHE A 531 -1.53 23.76 33.03
CA PHE A 531 -1.77 25.19 33.24
C PHE A 531 -0.71 25.77 34.17
N THR A 532 -0.35 27.04 34.00
CA THR A 532 0.44 27.76 35.01
C THR A 532 -0.41 28.11 36.22
N ASP A 533 0.23 28.30 37.39
CA ASP A 533 -0.47 28.71 38.61
C ASP A 533 -1.25 30.01 38.39
N GLU A 534 -0.65 30.98 37.70
CA GLU A 534 -1.30 32.24 37.30
C GLU A 534 -2.56 32.01 36.46
N ALA A 535 -2.56 31.02 35.55
CA ALA A 535 -3.72 30.71 34.72
C ALA A 535 -4.84 30.04 35.53
N LEU A 536 -4.49 29.24 36.54
CA LEU A 536 -5.44 28.62 37.47
C LEU A 536 -6.07 29.67 38.40
N ASP A 537 -5.28 30.63 38.89
CA ASP A 537 -5.74 31.70 39.76
C ASP A 537 -6.79 32.59 39.08
N LEU A 538 -6.72 32.77 37.76
CA LEU A 538 -7.73 33.50 36.99
C LEU A 538 -9.13 32.89 37.08
N GLY A 539 -9.24 31.57 37.30
CA GLY A 539 -10.54 30.90 37.42
C GLY A 539 -11.37 31.39 38.61
N GLY A 540 -10.75 32.02 39.61
CA GLY A 540 -11.43 32.62 40.75
C GLY A 540 -11.97 34.03 40.53
N ASP A 541 -11.67 34.66 39.40
CA ASP A 541 -12.12 36.02 39.08
C ASP A 541 -13.47 35.95 38.33
N ASP A 542 -14.43 36.79 38.70
CA ASP A 542 -15.81 36.77 38.16
C ASP A 542 -15.85 36.92 36.63
N ARG A 543 -14.82 37.55 36.06
CA ARG A 543 -14.63 37.75 34.62
C ARG A 543 -14.37 36.47 33.85
N TYR A 544 -13.84 35.43 34.51
CA TYR A 544 -13.47 34.15 33.89
C TYR A 544 -14.32 32.97 34.38
N GLN A 545 -15.38 33.22 35.17
CA GLN A 545 -16.26 32.18 35.70
C GLN A 545 -16.94 31.32 34.61
N ARG A 546 -16.99 31.80 33.38
CA ARG A 546 -17.54 31.09 32.20
C ARG A 546 -16.49 30.26 31.45
N ILE A 547 -15.24 30.26 31.90
CA ILE A 547 -14.12 29.58 31.25
C ILE A 547 -13.81 28.30 32.04
N HIS A 548 -13.81 27.19 31.32
CA HIS A 548 -13.50 25.87 31.84
C HIS A 548 -12.12 25.44 31.35
N LEU A 549 -11.32 24.87 32.25
CA LEU A 549 -9.96 24.42 31.98
C LEU A 549 -9.89 22.91 32.05
N MET A 550 -9.15 22.29 31.12
CA MET A 550 -8.95 20.86 31.05
C MET A 550 -7.52 20.53 30.64
N ASP A 551 -6.85 19.74 31.47
CA ASP A 551 -5.47 19.33 31.27
C ASP A 551 -5.40 17.96 30.56
N GLY A 552 -4.16 17.50 30.29
CA GLY A 552 -3.92 16.24 29.59
C GLY A 552 -4.56 15.04 30.30
N PRO A 553 -4.38 14.88 31.62
CA PRO A 553 -5.06 13.85 32.41
C PRO A 553 -6.59 13.89 32.28
N GLY A 554 -7.22 15.07 32.37
CA GLY A 554 -8.67 15.20 32.22
C GLY A 554 -9.16 14.80 30.83
N LEU A 555 -8.41 15.14 29.77
CA LEU A 555 -8.74 14.70 28.41
C LEU A 555 -8.64 13.17 28.24
N ARG A 556 -7.64 12.54 28.86
CA ARG A 556 -7.50 11.07 28.85
C ARG A 556 -8.67 10.40 29.55
N GLU A 557 -9.06 10.91 30.71
CA GLU A 557 -10.19 10.36 31.46
C GLU A 557 -11.49 10.46 30.67
N LEU A 558 -11.76 11.61 30.03
CA LEU A 558 -12.95 11.74 29.17
C LEU A 558 -12.90 10.82 27.95
N ALA A 559 -11.73 10.66 27.33
CA ALA A 559 -11.57 9.73 26.22
C ALA A 559 -11.82 8.27 26.66
N ALA A 560 -11.35 7.89 27.85
CA ALA A 560 -11.60 6.58 28.44
C ALA A 560 -13.09 6.38 28.75
N THR A 561 -13.74 7.35 29.40
CA THR A 561 -15.14 7.24 29.83
C THR A 561 -16.12 7.24 28.65
N HIS A 562 -15.95 8.16 27.70
CA HIS A 562 -16.95 8.37 26.64
C HIS A 562 -16.70 7.58 25.38
N LEU A 563 -15.45 7.21 25.11
CA LEU A 563 -15.05 6.55 23.88
C LEU A 563 -14.40 5.18 24.14
N ALA A 564 -14.29 4.74 25.41
CA ALA A 564 -13.56 3.54 25.81
C ALA A 564 -12.10 3.54 25.30
N LEU A 565 -11.45 4.71 25.28
CA LEU A 565 -10.10 4.91 24.73
C LEU A 565 -9.02 5.01 25.82
N PRO A 566 -8.17 3.98 26.01
CA PRO A 566 -7.11 4.00 27.02
C PRO A 566 -5.83 4.69 26.48
N LEU A 567 -5.81 6.01 26.38
CA LEU A 567 -4.63 6.76 25.92
C LEU A 567 -3.47 6.72 26.93
N THR A 568 -2.23 6.68 26.44
CA THR A 568 -0.99 6.71 27.25
C THR A 568 -0.55 8.16 27.57
N LEU A 569 0.39 8.32 28.51
CA LEU A 569 0.94 9.62 28.94
C LEU A 569 2.06 10.10 28.02
#